data_AF-A0A554VBJ2-F1
#
_entry.id   AF-A0A554VBJ2-F1
#
_cell.length_a   1.000
_cell.length_b   1.000
_cell.length_c   1.000
_cell.angle_alpha   90.00
_cell.angle_beta   90.00
_cell.angle_gamma   90.00
#
_symmetry.space_group_name_H-M   'P 1'
#
loop_
_entity.id
_entity.type
_entity.pdbx_description
1 polymer ?
#
loop_
_entity_poly.entity_id
_entity_poly.type
_entity_poly.pdbx_seq_one_letter_code
_entity_poly.pdbx_strand_id
1 'polypeptide(L)'
;MEIFEKILTPILNAYFNEKIESIEKVIIDKERIGTVNNMEIRIYPNDHNPPHFHVISRDKKVNAKFKIENCNYISGEISGKEKRRIKSFYNDPKTIIVMTKVWNKYQNNN
;
A
#
# COMPACT_ATOMS: atom_id res chain seq x y z
N MET A 1 -32.64 -10.13 -9.50
CA MET A 1 -31.49 -9.75 -8.65
C MET A 1 -30.60 -10.95 -8.32
N GLU A 2 -31.16 -12.13 -7.99
CA GLU A 2 -30.38 -13.34 -7.67
C GLU A 2 -29.37 -13.82 -8.74
N ILE A 3 -29.71 -13.72 -10.04
CA ILE A 3 -28.81 -14.17 -11.11
C ILE A 3 -27.55 -13.32 -11.15
N PHE A 4 -27.68 -12.01 -10.90
CA PHE A 4 -26.53 -11.11 -10.85
C PHE A 4 -25.61 -11.48 -9.70
N GLU A 5 -26.13 -11.70 -8.50
CA GLU A 5 -25.31 -12.12 -7.35
C GLU A 5 -24.66 -13.49 -7.56
N LYS A 6 -25.39 -14.46 -8.12
CA LYS A 6 -24.87 -15.80 -8.43
C LYS A 6 -23.73 -15.79 -9.46
N ILE A 7 -23.70 -14.80 -10.36
CA ILE A 7 -22.65 -14.66 -11.39
C ILE A 7 -21.52 -13.75 -10.90
N LEU A 8 -21.83 -12.59 -10.31
CA LEU A 8 -20.82 -11.60 -9.91
C LEU A 8 -20.02 -12.05 -8.69
N THR A 9 -20.65 -12.71 -7.72
CA THR A 9 -19.99 -13.05 -6.45
C THR A 9 -18.82 -14.02 -6.65
N PRO A 10 -18.95 -15.12 -7.44
CA PRO A 10 -17.81 -15.98 -7.74
C PRO A 10 -16.70 -15.27 -8.51
N ILE A 11 -17.04 -14.37 -9.45
CA ILE A 11 -16.06 -13.61 -10.24
C ILE A 11 -15.28 -12.63 -9.36
N LEU A 12 -15.98 -11.90 -8.49
CA LEU A 12 -15.36 -11.00 -7.52
C LEU A 12 -14.51 -11.80 -6.53
N ASN A 13 -15.00 -12.92 -6.01
CA ASN A 13 -14.25 -13.78 -5.11
C ASN A 13 -12.99 -14.35 -5.76
N ALA A 14 -13.06 -14.82 -7.01
CA ALA A 14 -11.87 -15.27 -7.74
C ALA A 14 -10.86 -14.11 -7.92
N TYR A 15 -11.35 -12.95 -8.38
CA TYR A 15 -10.52 -11.75 -8.56
C TYR A 15 -9.87 -11.27 -7.26
N PHE A 16 -10.60 -11.30 -6.15
CA PHE A 16 -10.08 -10.89 -4.85
C PHE A 16 -9.20 -11.96 -4.22
N ASN A 17 -9.52 -13.25 -4.32
CA ASN A 17 -8.75 -14.32 -3.70
C ASN A 17 -7.38 -14.53 -4.35
N GLU A 18 -7.30 -14.60 -5.68
CA GLU A 18 -6.01 -14.64 -6.39
C GLU A 18 -5.16 -13.43 -6.01
N LYS A 19 -5.82 -12.28 -5.87
CA LYS A 19 -5.15 -11.03 -5.52
C LYS A 19 -4.76 -10.97 -4.04
N ILE A 20 -5.54 -11.54 -3.14
CA ILE A 20 -5.24 -11.64 -1.71
C ILE A 20 -4.04 -12.55 -1.48
N GLU A 21 -3.98 -13.71 -2.14
CA GLU A 21 -2.83 -14.61 -2.08
C GLU A 21 -1.56 -13.94 -2.61
N SER A 22 -1.68 -13.18 -3.71
CA SER A 22 -0.58 -12.35 -4.22
C SER A 22 -0.14 -11.26 -3.23
N ILE A 23 -1.10 -10.66 -2.51
CA ILE A 23 -0.83 -9.64 -1.49
C ILE A 23 -0.14 -10.27 -0.28
N GLU A 24 -0.56 -11.46 0.16
CA GLU A 24 0.07 -12.17 1.26
C GLU A 24 1.51 -12.54 0.93
N LYS A 25 1.77 -12.98 -0.30
CA LYS A 25 3.13 -13.20 -0.79
C LYS A 25 3.98 -11.92 -0.78
N VAL A 26 3.42 -10.78 -1.18
CA VAL A 26 4.09 -9.46 -1.11
C VAL A 26 4.36 -9.02 0.33
N ILE A 27 3.49 -9.37 1.28
CA ILE A 27 3.68 -9.08 2.72
C ILE A 27 4.77 -9.97 3.33
N ILE A 28 4.94 -11.19 2.82
CA ILE A 28 5.95 -12.16 3.28
C ILE A 28 7.34 -11.79 2.72
N ASP A 29 7.43 -11.38 1.45
CA ASP A 29 8.68 -11.00 0.79
C ASP A 29 8.76 -9.50 0.46
N LYS A 30 9.30 -8.76 1.45
CA LYS A 30 10.10 -7.52 1.35
C LYS A 30 9.50 -6.28 0.70
N GLU A 31 9.51 -5.24 1.53
CA GLU A 31 9.93 -3.87 1.22
C GLU A 31 9.19 -3.09 0.15
N ARG A 32 8.51 -3.62 -0.87
CA ARG A 32 7.92 -2.84 -1.97
C ARG A 32 6.46 -3.23 -2.20
N ILE A 33 5.57 -2.26 -2.01
CA ILE A 33 4.12 -2.42 -2.15
C ILE A 33 3.65 -2.13 -3.58
N GLY A 34 4.36 -1.25 -4.29
CA GLY A 34 3.91 -0.82 -5.61
C GLY A 34 4.73 0.32 -6.20
N THR A 35 4.21 0.87 -7.29
CA THR A 35 4.83 1.99 -8.00
C THR A 35 3.80 3.03 -8.40
N VAL A 36 4.18 4.31 -8.28
CA VAL A 36 3.40 5.46 -8.74
C VAL A 36 4.34 6.36 -9.54
N ASN A 37 4.11 6.47 -10.85
CA ASN A 37 4.90 7.35 -11.75
C ASN A 37 6.42 7.29 -11.50
N ASN A 38 7.01 6.10 -11.67
CA ASN A 38 8.44 5.83 -11.45
C ASN A 38 8.95 6.01 -10.00
N MET A 39 8.06 6.29 -9.05
CA MET A 39 8.33 6.20 -7.62
C MET A 39 7.96 4.82 -7.11
N GLU A 40 8.83 4.21 -6.33
CA GLU A 40 8.60 2.97 -5.62
C GLU A 40 8.06 3.26 -4.24
N ILE A 41 7.03 2.51 -3.83
CA ILE A 41 6.44 2.62 -2.50
C ILE A 41 6.92 1.44 -1.69
N ARG A 42 7.56 1.72 -0.56
CA ARG A 42 8.28 0.73 0.23
C ARG A 42 7.91 0.71 1.71
N ILE A 43 7.85 -0.47 2.35
CA ILE A 43 7.67 -0.62 3.81
C ILE A 43 8.82 -1.44 4.36
N TYR A 44 9.64 -0.84 5.23
CA TYR A 44 10.72 -1.55 5.91
C TYR A 44 10.19 -2.10 7.24
N PRO A 45 10.02 -3.43 7.39
CA PRO A 45 9.35 -4.01 8.57
C PRO A 45 10.08 -3.76 9.90
N ASN A 46 11.39 -3.50 9.84
CA ASN A 46 12.26 -3.32 11.00
C ASN A 46 12.52 -1.83 11.31
N ASP A 47 11.97 -0.89 10.53
CA ASP A 47 12.28 0.54 10.62
C ASP A 47 11.08 1.36 11.14
N HIS A 48 11.04 1.47 12.46
CA HIS A 48 10.45 2.54 13.28
C HIS A 48 8.95 2.60 13.61
N ASN A 49 8.78 3.16 14.81
CA ASN A 49 7.60 3.80 15.36
C ASN A 49 7.66 5.31 15.05
N PRO A 50 6.63 5.95 14.45
CA PRO A 50 5.39 5.34 13.98
C PRO A 50 5.60 4.55 12.68
N PRO A 51 4.76 3.52 12.42
CA PRO A 51 4.78 2.77 11.17
C PRO A 51 4.61 3.67 9.95
N HIS A 52 5.55 3.57 9.01
CA HIS A 52 5.58 4.42 7.83
C HIS A 52 6.00 3.66 6.58
N PHE A 53 5.62 4.21 5.42
CA PHE A 53 6.08 3.77 4.11
C PHE A 53 6.90 4.87 3.44
N HIS A 54 7.86 4.46 2.62
CA HIS A 54 8.72 5.32 1.84
C HIS A 54 8.21 5.45 0.42
N VAL A 55 8.42 6.62 -0.17
CA VAL A 55 8.17 6.91 -1.58
C VAL A 55 9.50 7.37 -2.17
N ILE A 56 10.08 6.58 -3.05
CA ILE A 56 11.43 6.82 -3.58
C ILE A 56 11.39 6.80 -5.11
N SER A 57 11.80 7.88 -5.77
CA SER A 57 12.00 7.88 -7.23
C SER A 57 13.31 7.19 -7.61
N ARG A 58 13.38 6.65 -8.84
CA ARG A 58 14.61 6.03 -9.36
C ARG A 58 15.82 6.97 -9.37
N ASP A 59 15.61 8.25 -9.63
CA ASP A 59 16.64 9.29 -9.61
C ASP A 59 16.91 9.85 -8.20
N LYS A 60 16.25 9.30 -7.17
CA LYS A 60 16.36 9.65 -5.74
C LYS A 60 16.02 11.10 -5.37
N LYS A 61 15.52 11.90 -6.31
CA LYS A 61 15.02 13.27 -6.05
C LYS A 61 13.73 13.27 -5.24
N VAL A 62 12.97 12.19 -5.32
CA VAL A 62 11.87 11.92 -4.39
C VAL A 62 12.36 10.89 -3.40
N ASN A 63 12.32 11.24 -2.12
CA ASN A 63 12.56 10.35 -1.00
C ASN A 63 11.78 10.87 0.20
N ALA A 64 10.55 10.40 0.36
CA ALA A 64 9.64 10.89 1.38
C ALA A 64 9.00 9.76 2.18
N LYS A 65 8.67 10.05 3.44
CA LYS A 65 8.06 9.13 4.39
C LYS A 65 6.62 9.55 4.69
N PHE A 66 5.73 8.57 4.79
CA PHE A 66 4.30 8.77 5.07
C PHE A 66 3.81 7.74 6.08
N LYS A 67 2.90 8.13 6.97
CA LYS A 67 2.28 7.21 7.93
C LYS A 67 1.47 6.14 7.19
N ILE A 68 1.60 4.88 7.62
CA ILE A 68 0.79 3.77 7.07
C ILE A 68 -0.69 3.94 7.44
N GLU A 69 -0.99 4.48 8.61
CA GLU A 69 -2.36 4.63 9.14
C GLU A 69 -3.24 5.57 8.29
N ASN A 70 -2.69 6.66 7.77
CA ASN A 70 -3.49 7.75 7.19
C ASN A 70 -2.79 8.50 6.04
N CYS A 71 -1.66 8.00 5.55
CA CYS A 71 -0.88 8.65 4.49
C CYS A 71 -0.44 10.09 4.83
N ASN A 72 -0.40 10.46 6.11
CA ASN A 72 0.12 11.77 6.49
C ASN A 72 1.62 11.81 6.22
N TYR A 73 2.04 12.89 5.57
CA TYR A 73 3.46 13.15 5.30
C TYR A 73 4.23 13.33 6.62
N ILE A 74 5.39 12.68 6.72
CA ILE A 74 6.29 12.75 7.87
C ILE A 74 7.48 13.64 7.54
N SER A 75 8.27 13.27 6.54
CA SER A 75 9.53 13.95 6.20
C SER A 75 10.02 13.58 4.80
N GLY A 76 11.01 14.32 4.28
CA GLY A 76 11.73 14.04 3.04
C GLY A 76 11.40 14.96 1.85
N GLU A 77 11.91 14.60 0.68
CA GLU A 77 11.81 15.40 -0.54
C GLU A 77 10.69 14.86 -1.44
N ILE A 78 9.67 15.69 -1.71
CA ILE A 78 8.57 15.37 -2.64
C ILE A 78 7.76 16.62 -2.99
N SER A 79 7.33 16.75 -4.25
CA SER A 79 6.50 17.88 -4.69
C SER A 79 5.03 17.74 -4.26
N GLY A 80 4.31 18.86 -4.19
CA GLY A 80 2.86 18.85 -3.91
C GLY A 80 2.05 18.07 -4.96
N LYS A 81 2.50 18.03 -6.21
CA LYS A 81 1.87 17.24 -7.28
C LYS A 81 2.01 15.74 -7.03
N GLU A 82 3.17 15.29 -6.58
CA GLU A 82 3.43 13.90 -6.23
C GLU A 82 2.70 13.50 -4.96
N LYS A 83 2.65 14.35 -3.92
CA LYS A 83 1.84 14.10 -2.71
C LYS A 83 0.38 13.77 -3.05
N ARG A 84 -0.23 14.49 -4.00
CA ARG A 84 -1.60 14.19 -4.48
C ARG A 84 -1.70 12.80 -5.10
N ARG A 85 -0.73 12.40 -5.91
CA ARG A 85 -0.70 11.06 -6.54
C ARG A 85 -0.52 9.95 -5.51
N ILE A 86 0.34 10.17 -4.51
CA ILE A 86 0.52 9.23 -3.40
C ILE A 86 -0.78 9.10 -2.60
N LYS A 87 -1.50 10.19 -2.36
CA LYS A 87 -2.82 10.14 -1.73
C LYS A 87 -3.83 9.35 -2.56
N SER A 88 -3.85 9.53 -3.88
CA SER A 88 -4.70 8.72 -4.77
C SER A 88 -4.33 7.24 -4.73
N PHE A 89 -3.04 6.90 -4.75
CA PHE A 89 -2.58 5.52 -4.62
C PHE A 89 -2.97 4.91 -3.27
N TYR A 90 -2.82 5.66 -2.18
CA TYR A 90 -3.18 5.23 -0.84
C TYR A 90 -4.67 4.91 -0.72
N ASN A 91 -5.52 5.70 -1.38
CA ASN A 91 -6.97 5.52 -1.39
C ASN A 91 -7.45 4.46 -2.40
N ASP A 92 -6.55 3.83 -3.18
CA ASP A 92 -6.93 2.71 -4.04
C ASP A 92 -7.37 1.52 -3.17
N PRO A 93 -8.51 0.86 -3.46
CA PRO A 93 -9.02 -0.24 -2.64
C PRO A 93 -8.00 -1.35 -2.38
N LYS A 94 -7.12 -1.64 -3.34
CA LYS A 94 -6.09 -2.67 -3.21
C LYS A 94 -5.01 -2.21 -2.24
N THR A 95 -4.60 -0.95 -2.35
CA THR A 95 -3.63 -0.35 -1.43
C THR A 95 -4.18 -0.30 -0.02
N ILE A 96 -5.44 0.08 0.17
CA ILE A 96 -6.10 0.12 1.50
C ILE A 96 -6.02 -1.25 2.16
N ILE A 97 -6.34 -2.33 1.43
CA ILE A 97 -6.24 -3.70 1.95
C ILE A 97 -4.80 -4.01 2.39
N VAL A 98 -3.80 -3.68 1.58
CA VAL A 98 -2.39 -3.95 1.91
C VAL A 98 -1.94 -3.13 3.13
N MET A 99 -2.18 -1.82 3.14
CA MET A 99 -1.80 -0.93 4.24
C MET A 99 -2.46 -1.34 5.56
N THR A 100 -3.73 -1.77 5.51
CA THR A 100 -4.48 -2.26 6.67
C THR A 100 -3.88 -3.56 7.21
N LYS A 101 -3.57 -4.53 6.32
CA LYS A 101 -2.93 -5.78 6.73
C LYS A 101 -1.56 -5.52 7.37
N VAL A 102 -0.76 -4.61 6.81
CA VAL A 102 0.53 -4.24 7.39
C VAL A 102 0.36 -3.57 8.75
N TRP A 103 -0.57 -2.61 8.86
CA TRP A 103 -0.86 -1.94 10.12
C TRP A 103 -1.28 -2.92 11.23
N ASN A 104 -2.20 -3.83 10.93
CA ASN A 104 -2.66 -4.83 11.90
C ASN A 104 -1.53 -5.78 12.32
N LYS A 105 -0.65 -6.19 11.39
CA LYS A 105 0.54 -6.98 11.73
C LYS A 105 1.47 -6.22 12.68
N TYR A 106 1.64 -4.91 12.49
CA TYR A 106 2.43 -4.08 13.39
C TYR A 106 1.82 -3.99 14.79
N GLN A 107 0.49 -3.78 14.88
CA GLN A 107 -0.22 -3.68 16.16
C GLN A 107 -0.20 -5.00 16.95
N ASN A 108 -0.24 -6.15 16.27
CA ASN A 108 -0.22 -7.46 16.93
C ASN A 108 1.17 -7.90 17.43
N ASN A 109 2.24 -7.23 16.98
CA ASN A 109 3.63 -7.57 17.31
C ASN A 109 4.27 -6.59 18.32
N ASN A 110 3.56 -5.55 18.77
CA ASN A 110 3.97 -4.60 19.80
C ASN A 110 2.98 -4.59 20.96
#